data_AF-A0A4Z2IVA1-F1
#
_entry.id   AF-A0A4Z2IVA1-F1
#
_cell.length_a   1.000
_cell.length_b   1.000
_cell.length_c   1.000
_cell.angle_alpha   90.00
_cell.angle_beta   90.00
_cell.angle_gamma   90.00
#
_symmetry.space_group_name_H-M   'P 1'
#
loop_
_entity.id
_entity.type
_entity.pdbx_description
1 polymer ?
#
loop_
_entity_poly.entity_id
_entity_poly.type
_entity_poly.pdbx_seq_one_letter_code
_entity_poly.pdbx_strand_id
1 'polypeptide(L)'
;MAPVPLWARRVHRGAGLTSCWFWFCRYYWKGDIQDASEVLMLVKTKSSRVQRVVEYVRSVHPYANPEVLSLPVQDGSVEYLRWMDDAVPDD
;
A
#
# COMPACT_ATOMS: atom_id res chain seq x y z
N MET A 1 8.63 10.84 -17.20
CA MET A 1 8.17 10.22 -15.94
C MET A 1 7.21 9.10 -16.32
N ALA A 2 7.49 7.84 -16.02
CA ALA A 2 6.62 6.74 -16.42
C ALA A 2 5.25 6.85 -15.69
N PRO A 3 4.13 6.50 -16.34
CA PRO A 3 2.81 6.65 -15.74
C PRO A 3 2.62 5.68 -14.58
N VAL A 4 1.99 6.15 -13.49
CA VAL A 4 1.59 5.30 -12.35
C VAL A 4 0.75 4.12 -12.88
N PRO A 5 1.12 2.85 -12.57
CA PRO A 5 0.40 1.68 -13.05
C PRO A 5 -1.08 1.70 -12.69
N LEU A 6 -1.93 1.15 -13.56
CA LEU A 6 -3.39 1.15 -13.39
C LEU A 6 -3.84 0.47 -12.09
N TRP A 7 -3.15 -0.58 -11.64
CA TRP A 7 -3.45 -1.26 -10.38
C TRP A 7 -3.18 -0.35 -9.17
N ALA A 8 -2.07 0.41 -9.17
CA ALA A 8 -1.75 1.37 -8.11
C ALA A 8 -2.82 2.47 -8.00
N ARG A 9 -3.37 2.91 -9.15
CA ARG A 9 -4.50 3.86 -9.18
C ARG A 9 -5.82 3.28 -8.63
N ARG A 10 -6.00 1.95 -8.66
CA ARG A 10 -7.17 1.28 -8.05
C ARG A 10 -6.99 1.14 -6.54
N VAL A 11 -5.77 0.89 -6.07
CA VAL A 11 -5.46 0.86 -4.62
C VAL A 11 -5.62 2.25 -4.00
N HIS A 12 -5.11 3.30 -4.63
CA HIS A 12 -5.30 4.68 -4.18
C HIS A 12 -6.78 5.06 -4.01
N ARG A 13 -7.67 4.57 -4.88
CA ARG A 13 -9.11 4.88 -4.81
C ARG A 13 -9.86 4.06 -3.77
N GLY A 14 -9.35 2.89 -3.37
CA GLY A 14 -10.02 1.99 -2.43
C GLY A 14 -9.52 2.08 -0.98
N ALA A 15 -8.34 2.66 -0.74
CA ALA A 15 -7.63 2.51 0.54
C ALA A 15 -7.32 3.82 1.29
N GLY A 16 -7.91 4.97 0.93
CA GLY A 16 -7.63 6.25 1.59
C GLY A 16 -6.28 6.89 1.19
N LEU A 17 -5.77 7.83 2.02
CA LEU A 17 -4.61 8.68 1.72
C LEU A 17 -3.36 7.86 1.36
N THR A 18 -2.94 7.96 0.10
CA THR A 18 -1.78 7.24 -0.43
C THR A 18 -0.75 8.22 -1.00
N SER A 19 0.52 8.01 -0.66
CA SER A 19 1.66 8.62 -1.34
C SER A 19 2.36 7.56 -2.19
N CYS A 20 2.81 7.94 -3.39
CA CYS A 20 3.28 7.04 -4.44
C CYS A 20 4.68 7.50 -4.89
N TRP A 21 5.71 6.70 -4.64
CA TRP A 21 7.09 7.02 -5.03
C TRP A 21 7.59 5.99 -6.06
N PHE A 22 8.20 6.47 -7.15
CA PHE A 22 8.90 5.60 -8.10
C PHE A 22 10.16 5.05 -7.44
N TRP A 23 10.30 3.72 -7.39
CA TRP A 23 11.41 3.06 -6.73
C TRP A 23 12.00 1.97 -7.63
N PHE A 24 13.33 1.89 -7.68
CA PHE A 24 14.03 0.76 -8.30
C PHE A 24 14.14 -0.35 -7.26
N CYS A 25 13.40 -1.44 -7.46
CA CYS A 25 13.41 -2.60 -6.58
C CYS A 25 14.42 -3.62 -7.08
N ARG A 26 15.30 -4.10 -6.20
CA ARG A 26 16.23 -5.19 -6.48
C ARG A 26 15.98 -6.32 -5.50
N TYR A 27 15.75 -7.53 -6.01
CA TYR A 27 15.47 -8.71 -5.19
C TYR A 27 16.12 -9.96 -5.77
N TYR A 28 16.31 -10.97 -4.93
CA TYR A 28 16.86 -12.25 -5.35
C TYR A 28 15.74 -13.22 -5.66
N TRP A 29 15.75 -13.81 -6.85
CA TRP A 29 14.73 -14.76 -7.29
C TRP A 29 15.31 -15.81 -8.24
N LYS A 30 14.96 -17.08 -8.02
CA LYS A 30 15.38 -18.23 -8.85
C LYS A 30 16.88 -18.29 -9.14
N GLY A 31 17.71 -17.97 -8.16
CA GLY A 31 19.16 -18.09 -8.28
C GLY A 31 19.87 -16.81 -8.73
N ASP A 32 19.14 -15.76 -9.11
CA ASP A 32 19.72 -14.55 -9.72
C ASP A 32 19.14 -13.25 -9.13
N ILE A 33 19.87 -12.15 -9.32
CA ILE A 33 19.44 -10.81 -8.92
C ILE A 33 18.52 -10.25 -10.02
N GLN A 34 17.34 -9.81 -9.62
CA GLN A 34 16.35 -9.17 -10.48
C GLN A 34 16.31 -7.67 -10.20
N ASP A 35 16.23 -6.87 -11.27
CA ASP A 35 15.93 -5.44 -11.21
C ASP A 35 14.50 -5.21 -11.73
N ALA A 36 13.66 -4.56 -10.95
CA ALA A 36 12.29 -4.25 -11.31
C ALA A 36 11.97 -2.77 -11.06
N SER A 37 11.20 -2.18 -11.98
CA SER A 37 10.61 -0.85 -11.79
C SER A 37 9.29 -1.01 -11.06
N GLU A 38 9.28 -0.70 -9.77
CA GLU A 38 8.12 -0.88 -8.91
C GLU A 38 7.69 0.43 -8.26
N VAL A 39 6.56 0.39 -7.58
CA VAL A 39 5.98 1.55 -6.93
C VAL A 39 5.71 1.18 -5.48
N LEU A 40 6.36 1.89 -4.57
CA LEU A 40 6.06 1.76 -3.15
C LEU A 40 4.83 2.61 -2.83
N MET A 41 3.80 1.97 -2.25
CA MET A 41 2.59 2.63 -1.78
C MET A 41 2.52 2.62 -0.26
N LEU A 42 2.37 3.80 0.34
CA LEU A 42 2.14 3.97 1.77
C LEU A 42 0.67 4.23 2.03
N VAL A 43 -0.06 3.19 2.44
CA VAL A 43 -1.47 3.23 2.81
C VAL A 43 -1.60 3.42 4.33
N LYS A 44 -2.48 4.34 4.76
CA LYS A 44 -2.83 4.53 6.17
C LYS A 44 -4.26 4.06 6.36
N THR A 45 -4.47 3.13 7.27
CA THR A 45 -5.79 2.55 7.56
C THR A 45 -5.85 2.14 9.02
N LYS A 46 -7.06 1.91 9.53
CA LYS A 46 -7.27 1.27 10.84
C LYS A 46 -6.80 -0.19 10.80
N SER A 47 -6.27 -0.66 11.93
CA SER A 47 -5.82 -2.04 12.12
C SER A 47 -6.91 -3.07 11.81
N SER A 48 -8.17 -2.75 12.13
CA SER A 48 -9.36 -3.58 11.83
C SER A 48 -9.55 -3.87 10.34
N ARG A 49 -9.07 -2.98 9.46
CA ARG A 49 -9.24 -3.07 8.00
C ARG A 49 -8.04 -3.65 7.25
N VAL A 50 -6.94 -3.95 7.95
CA VAL A 50 -5.71 -4.44 7.32
C VAL A 50 -5.96 -5.67 6.44
N GLN A 51 -6.72 -6.66 6.93
CA GLN A 51 -6.99 -7.88 6.15
C GLN A 51 -7.80 -7.58 4.88
N ARG A 52 -8.80 -6.71 4.98
CA ARG A 52 -9.60 -6.27 3.82
C ARG A 52 -8.74 -5.56 2.77
N VAL A 53 -7.78 -4.74 3.20
CA VAL A 53 -6.82 -4.10 2.30
C VAL A 53 -5.91 -5.13 1.64
N VAL A 54 -5.39 -6.11 2.40
CA VAL A 54 -4.56 -7.20 1.86
C VAL A 54 -5.31 -7.97 0.77
N GLU A 55 -6.55 -8.37 1.06
CA GLU A 55 -7.40 -9.09 0.09
C GLU A 55 -7.67 -8.25 -1.17
N TYR A 56 -7.99 -6.97 -0.99
CA TYR A 56 -8.22 -6.08 -2.12
C TYR A 56 -6.96 -5.92 -2.97
N VAL A 57 -5.79 -5.70 -2.36
CA VAL A 57 -4.51 -5.60 -3.09
C VAL A 57 -4.27 -6.89 -3.88
N ARG A 58 -4.44 -8.07 -3.26
CA ARG A 58 -4.29 -9.37 -3.96
C ARG A 58 -5.25 -9.52 -5.14
N SER A 59 -6.46 -8.97 -5.05
CA SER A 59 -7.45 -9.06 -6.14
C SER A 59 -7.12 -8.20 -7.36
N VAL A 60 -6.35 -7.11 -7.18
CA VAL A 60 -6.06 -6.15 -8.26
C VAL A 60 -4.60 -6.13 -8.70
N HIS A 61 -3.69 -6.71 -7.91
CA HIS A 61 -2.27 -6.71 -8.20
C HIS A 61 -1.91 -7.77 -9.26
N PRO A 62 -1.04 -7.48 -10.24
CA PRO A 62 -0.67 -8.42 -11.30
C PRO A 62 0.10 -9.65 -10.80
N TYR A 63 0.78 -9.53 -9.65
CA TYR A 63 1.53 -10.64 -9.06
C TYR A 63 0.65 -11.50 -8.17
N ALA A 64 0.87 -12.81 -8.22
CA ALA A 64 0.15 -13.78 -7.39
C ALA A 64 0.41 -13.60 -5.88
N ASN A 65 1.58 -13.08 -5.52
CA ASN A 65 1.96 -12.81 -4.13
C ASN A 65 2.56 -11.39 -4.01
N PRO A 66 1.73 -10.33 -3.95
CA PRO A 66 2.22 -8.97 -3.79
C PRO A 66 2.83 -8.75 -2.40
N GLU A 67 3.84 -7.91 -2.32
CA GLU A 67 4.37 -7.45 -1.04
C GLU A 67 3.36 -6.52 -0.36
N VAL A 68 2.85 -6.94 0.81
CA VAL A 68 1.98 -6.12 1.66
C VAL A 68 2.41 -6.31 3.11
N LEU A 69 2.94 -5.24 3.70
CA LEU A 69 3.38 -5.22 5.10
C LEU A 69 2.57 -4.16 5.86
N SER A 70 2.18 -4.50 7.10
CA SER A 70 1.49 -3.59 8.01
C SER A 70 2.42 -3.24 9.16
N LEU A 71 2.64 -1.96 9.40
CA LEU A 71 3.46 -1.44 10.49
C LEU A 71 2.55 -0.68 11.46
N PRO A 72 2.53 -1.04 12.77
CA PRO A 72 1.69 -0.34 13.73
C PRO A 72 2.22 1.09 13.98
N VAL A 73 1.32 2.07 13.89
CA VAL A 73 1.61 3.45 14.32
C VAL A 73 1.32 3.54 15.81
N GLN A 74 2.36 3.80 16.61
CA GLN A 74 2.26 3.88 18.07
C GLN A 74 2.02 5.29 18.60
N ASP A 75 2.45 6.31 17.84
CA ASP A 75 2.35 7.72 18.24
C ASP A 75 2.29 8.61 17.00
N GLY A 76 1.76 9.83 17.16
CA GLY A 76 1.57 10.81 16.10
C GLY A 76 0.84 12.06 16.56
N SER A 77 0.63 13.02 15.65
CA SER A 77 -0.18 14.20 15.94
C SER A 77 -1.62 13.79 16.28
N VAL A 78 -2.09 14.23 17.44
CA VAL A 78 -3.44 13.92 17.95
C VAL A 78 -4.51 14.36 16.96
N GLU A 79 -4.35 15.54 16.36
CA GLU A 79 -5.27 16.08 15.37
C GLU A 79 -5.29 15.23 14.09
N TYR A 80 -4.11 14.76 13.65
CA TYR A 80 -4.01 13.90 12.47
C TYR A 80 -4.64 12.52 12.70
N LEU A 81 -4.40 11.93 13.88
CA LEU A 81 -4.98 10.64 14.25
C LEU A 81 -6.50 10.73 14.40
N ARG A 82 -7.03 11.82 14.96
CA ARG A 82 -8.48 12.07 14.99
C ARG A 82 -9.08 12.18 13.59
N TRP A 83 -8.45 12.96 12.72
CA TRP A 83 -8.89 13.07 11.33
C TRP A 83 -8.86 11.71 10.61
N MET A 84 -7.86 10.88 10.89
CA MET A 84 -7.78 9.50 10.37
C MET A 84 -8.95 8.63 10.84
N ASP A 85 -9.33 8.73 12.11
CA ASP A 85 -10.47 7.99 12.67
C ASP A 85 -11.79 8.38 12.00
N ASP A 86 -11.98 9.67 11.70
CA ASP A 86 -13.15 10.20 10.98
C ASP A 86 -13.13 9.81 9.49
N ALA A 87 -11.96 9.86 8.85
CA ALA A 87 -11.79 9.58 7.42
C ALA A 87 -11.90 8.09 7.08
N VAL A 88 -11.67 7.21 8.06
CA VAL A 88 -11.76 5.76 7.91
C VAL A 88 -12.79 5.21 8.92
N PRO A 89 -14.10 5.23 8.58
CA PRO A 89 -15.15 4.73 9.47
C PRO A 89 -14.92 3.27 9.82
N ASP A 90 -15.45 2.79 10.95
CA ASP A 90 -15.54 1.35 11.18
C ASP A 90 -16.62 0.73 10.26
N ASP A 91 -16.50 -0.58 9.98
CA ASP A 91 -17.47 -1.34 9.18
C ASP A 91 -18.73 -1.65 10.00
#